data_AF-A0A4V2Q7Q4-F1
#
_entry.id   AF-A0A4V2Q7Q4-F1
#
_cell.length_a   1.000
_cell.length_b   1.000
_cell.length_c   1.000
_cell.angle_alpha   90.00
_cell.angle_beta   90.00
_cell.angle_gamma   90.00
#
_symmetry.space_group_name_H-M   'P 1'
#
loop_
_entity.id
_entity.type
_entity.pdbx_description
1 polymer ?
#
loop_
_entity_poly.entity_id
_entity_poly.type
_entity_poly.pdbx_seq_one_letter_code
_entity_poly.pdbx_strand_id
1 'polypeptide(L)'
;MEHLFVDAVSEVSVGAGVVRIVFGVQRKASKDAKPELTQTLSLNIPIEGFANSMPSLQGLIDKLLKDGVLKTRDAKQLGSPNFN
;
A
#
# COMPACT_ATOMS: atom_id res chain seq x y z
N MET A 1 20.71 6.05 -11.53
CA MET A 1 19.28 5.72 -11.51
C MET A 1 18.79 5.98 -10.10
N GLU A 2 17.90 6.96 -9.92
CA GLU A 2 17.21 7.13 -8.63
C GLU A 2 16.19 6.01 -8.47
N HIS A 3 16.31 5.23 -7.40
CA HIS A 3 15.31 4.23 -7.05
C HIS A 3 14.08 4.96 -6.52
N LEU A 4 12.94 4.80 -7.19
CA LEU A 4 11.67 5.35 -6.75
C LEU A 4 11.19 4.52 -5.55
N PHE A 5 11.48 4.99 -4.35
CA PHE A 5 10.92 4.41 -3.13
C PHE A 5 9.51 4.96 -2.92
N VAL A 6 8.58 4.07 -2.53
CA VAL A 6 7.21 4.38 -2.19
C VAL A 6 7.01 4.01 -0.73
N ASP A 7 6.46 4.93 0.06
CA ASP A 7 6.27 4.72 1.50
C ASP A 7 4.86 4.22 1.83
N ALA A 8 3.87 4.52 0.98
CA ALA A 8 2.47 4.15 1.23
C ALA A 8 1.67 3.92 -0.06
N VAL A 9 0.64 3.07 0.07
CA VAL A 9 -0.50 3.06 -0.84
C VAL A 9 -1.49 4.11 -0.32
N SER A 10 -1.71 5.16 -1.11
CA SER A 10 -2.61 6.26 -0.77
C SER A 10 -4.06 6.00 -1.15
N GLU A 11 -4.29 5.26 -2.23
CA GLU A 11 -5.63 4.95 -2.72
C GLU A 11 -5.63 3.63 -3.49
N VAL A 12 -6.70 2.85 -3.33
CA VAL A 12 -7.05 1.73 -4.21
C VAL A 12 -8.48 1.95 -4.68
N SER A 13 -8.67 2.03 -5.99
CA SER A 13 -9.99 2.23 -6.60
C SER A 13 -10.22 1.29 -7.77
N VAL A 14 -11.49 0.98 -8.03
CA VAL A 14 -11.90 0.09 -9.13
C VAL A 14 -12.84 0.88 -10.04
N GLY A 15 -12.52 0.92 -11.33
CA GLY A 15 -13.32 1.63 -12.31
C GLY A 15 -12.84 1.37 -13.73
N ALA A 16 -13.75 1.52 -14.71
CA ALA A 16 -13.43 1.34 -16.14
C ALA A 16 -12.70 0.01 -16.47
N GLY A 17 -13.02 -1.08 -15.78
CA GLY A 17 -12.41 -2.40 -16.02
C GLY A 17 -10.99 -2.57 -15.45
N VAL A 18 -10.50 -1.60 -14.66
CA VAL A 18 -9.17 -1.65 -14.03
C VAL A 18 -9.23 -1.44 -12.52
N VAL A 19 -8.26 -2.02 -11.82
CA VAL A 19 -7.88 -1.68 -10.45
C VAL A 19 -6.76 -0.66 -10.53
N ARG A 20 -7.00 0.53 -9.96
CA ARG A 20 -6.01 1.58 -9.83
C ARG A 20 -5.44 1.57 -8.42
N ILE A 21 -4.12 1.56 -8.32
CA ILE A 21 -3.38 1.71 -7.06
C ILE A 21 -2.57 2.99 -7.17
N VAL A 22 -2.76 3.91 -6.24
CA VAL A 22 -2.02 5.17 -6.17
C VAL A 22 -1.03 5.11 -5.01
N PHE A 23 0.23 5.30 -5.34
CA PHE A 23 1.36 5.24 -4.42
C PHE A 23 1.81 6.65 -4.02
N GLY A 24 2.18 6.79 -2.76
CA GLY A 24 2.67 8.03 -2.19
C GLY A 24 4.03 7.89 -1.53
N VAL A 25 4.78 8.99 -1.54
CA VAL A 25 6.02 9.15 -0.80
C VAL A 25 5.75 10.13 0.32
N GLN A 26 6.13 9.75 1.54
CA GLN A 26 6.03 10.63 2.69
C GLN A 26 7.31 11.46 2.75
N ARG A 27 7.23 12.70 2.27
CA ARG A 27 8.36 13.62 2.39
C ARG A 27 8.32 14.25 3.77
N LYS A 28 9.43 14.15 4.52
CA LYS A 28 9.63 14.98 5.70
C LYS A 28 9.75 16.42 5.21
N ALA A 29 8.69 17.20 5.41
CA ALA A 29 8.85 18.64 5.49
C ALA A 29 9.77 18.94 6.70
N SER A 30 10.57 19.99 6.59
CA SER A 30 11.60 20.48 7.53
C SER A 30 11.24 20.27 9.01
N LYS A 31 12.27 20.16 9.89
CA LYS A 31 12.26 19.79 11.33
C LYS A 31 10.99 19.97 12.21
N ASP A 32 10.04 20.86 11.88
CA ASP A 32 8.81 21.15 12.62
C ASP A 32 7.49 20.96 11.83
N ALA A 33 7.53 20.46 10.59
CA ALA A 33 6.35 20.31 9.75
C ALA A 33 5.80 18.87 9.75
N LYS A 34 4.47 18.74 9.75
CA LYS A 34 3.79 17.44 9.61
C LYS A 34 4.19 16.80 8.27
N PRO A 35 4.49 15.50 8.23
CA PRO A 35 4.85 14.83 6.98
C PRO A 35 3.69 14.93 5.99
N GLU A 36 3.98 15.36 4.75
CA GLU A 36 3.00 15.43 3.67
C GLU A 36 3.16 14.21 2.76
N LEU A 37 2.03 13.57 2.45
CA LEU A 37 1.98 12.44 1.51
C LEU A 37 1.84 13.00 0.10
N THR A 38 2.90 12.94 -0.69
CA THR A 38 2.84 13.33 -2.10
C THR A 38 2.59 12.08 -2.94
N GLN A 39 1.52 12.08 -3.74
CA GLN A 39 1.27 11.03 -4.71
C GLN A 39 2.32 11.07 -5.82
N THR A 40 2.98 9.96 -6.09
CA THR A 40 4.13 9.90 -7.02
C THR A 40 3.91 8.95 -8.19
N LEU A 41 3.10 7.91 -8.03
CA LEU A 41 2.93 6.88 -9.05
C LEU A 41 1.52 6.29 -8.98
N SER A 42 0.96 5.97 -10.15
CA SER A 42 -0.28 5.19 -10.26
C SER A 42 -0.04 3.96 -11.11
N LEU A 43 -0.46 2.80 -10.61
CA LEU A 43 -0.50 1.54 -11.33
C LEU A 43 -1.94 1.23 -11.69
N ASN A 44 -2.21 0.96 -12.97
CA ASN A 44 -3.53 0.54 -13.44
C ASN A 44 -3.43 -0.91 -13.95
N ILE A 45 -4.19 -1.81 -13.34
CA ILE A 45 -4.14 -3.24 -13.62
C ILE A 45 -5.52 -3.67 -14.16
N PRO A 46 -5.62 -4.38 -15.28
CA PRO A 46 -6.89 -4.99 -15.70
C PRO A 46 -7.47 -5.87 -14.60
N ILE A 47 -8.78 -5.79 -14.35
CA ILE A 47 -9.43 -6.52 -13.24
C ILE A 47 -9.17 -8.02 -13.32
N GLU A 48 -9.20 -8.62 -14.51
CA GLU A 48 -8.92 -10.04 -14.70
C GLU A 48 -7.48 -10.40 -14.29
N GLY A 49 -6.51 -9.60 -14.73
CA GLY A 49 -5.10 -9.77 -14.36
C GLY A 49 -4.88 -9.60 -12.85
N PHE A 50 -5.54 -8.61 -12.25
CA PHE A 50 -5.49 -8.38 -10.82
C PHE A 50 -6.06 -9.58 -10.05
N ALA A 51 -7.29 -10.00 -10.35
CA ALA A 51 -7.97 -11.11 -9.67
C ALA A 51 -7.18 -12.42 -9.78
N ASN A 52 -6.63 -12.71 -10.97
CA ASN A 52 -5.84 -13.93 -11.19
C ASN A 52 -4.50 -13.92 -10.44
N SER A 53 -3.95 -12.75 -10.12
CA SER A 53 -2.69 -12.62 -9.36
C SER A 53 -2.88 -12.72 -7.83
N MET A 54 -4.10 -12.50 -7.33
CA MET A 54 -4.37 -12.45 -5.89
C MET A 54 -4.13 -13.76 -5.13
N PRO A 55 -4.49 -14.94 -5.67
CA PRO A 55 -4.20 -16.21 -5.00
C PRO A 55 -2.70 -16.42 -4.77
N SER A 56 -1.86 -16.08 -5.76
CA SER A 56 -0.41 -16.20 -5.65
C SER A 56 0.17 -15.22 -4.62
N LEU A 57 -0.32 -13.98 -4.61
CA LEU A 57 0.11 -13.00 -3.61
C LEU A 57 -0.29 -13.45 -2.19
N GLN A 58 -1.51 -13.93 -2.01
CA GLN A 58 -1.98 -14.43 -0.73
C GLN A 58 -1.11 -15.60 -0.23
N GLY A 59 -0.83 -16.57 -1.10
CA GLY A 59 0.03 -17.70 -0.76
C GLY A 59 1.45 -17.28 -0.38
N LEU A 60 2.00 -16.25 -1.03
CA LEU A 60 3.29 -15.66 -0.64
C LEU A 60 3.21 -15.00 0.74
N ILE A 61 2.18 -14.19 1.00
CA ILE A 61 1.98 -13.52 2.30
C ILE A 61 1.85 -14.57 3.41
N ASP A 62 1.02 -15.59 3.21
CA ASP A 62 0.82 -16.67 4.19
C ASP A 62 2.11 -17.41 4.50
N LYS A 63 2.94 -17.67 3.48
CA LYS A 63 4.26 -18.26 3.66
C LYS A 63 5.17 -17.35 4.47
N LEU A 64 5.25 -16.06 4.14
CA LEU A 64 6.09 -15.10 4.86
C LEU A 64 5.65 -14.90 6.31
N LEU A 65 4.36 -14.97 6.60
CA LEU A 65 3.82 -14.97 7.95
C LEU A 65 4.20 -16.24 8.71
N LYS A 66 4.05 -17.41 8.08
CA LYS A 66 4.43 -18.71 8.67
C LYS A 66 5.93 -18.78 8.97
N ASP A 67 6.76 -18.27 8.08
CA ASP A 67 8.22 -18.24 8.22
C ASP A 67 8.68 -17.13 9.22
N GLY A 68 7.75 -16.34 9.77
CA GLY A 68 8.03 -15.30 10.75
C GLY A 68 8.71 -14.04 10.20
N VAL A 69 8.82 -13.93 8.87
CA VAL A 69 9.38 -12.76 8.17
C VAL A 69 8.44 -11.57 8.29
N LEU A 70 7.14 -11.82 8.12
CA LEU A 70 6.08 -10.83 8.35
C LEU A 70 5.41 -11.09 9.70
N LYS A 71 4.93 -10.02 10.34
CA LYS A 71 4.12 -10.09 11.55
C LYS A 71 2.77 -9.47 11.28
N THR A 72 1.70 -10.18 11.62
CA THR A 72 0.37 -9.58 11.67
C THR A 72 0.32 -8.61 12.85
N ARG A 73 -0.24 -7.44 12.63
CA ARG A 73 -0.52 -6.49 13.70
C ARG A 73 -2.01 -6.53 13.98
N ASP A 74 -2.37 -6.75 15.24
CA ASP A 74 -3.77 -6.85 15.64
C ASP A 74 -4.48 -5.51 15.39
N ALA A 75 -5.69 -5.53 14.82
CA ALA A 75 -6.45 -4.31 14.56
C ALA A 75 -6.70 -3.48 15.83
N LYS A 76 -6.74 -4.13 17.01
CA LYS A 76 -6.84 -3.48 18.32
C LYS A 76 -5.59 -2.68 18.73
N GLN A 77 -4.43 -2.95 18.13
CA GLN A 77 -3.18 -2.24 18.37
C GLN A 77 -2.99 -1.02 17.46
N LEU A 78 -3.83 -0.90 16.43
CA LEU A 78 -4.00 0.30 15.63
C LEU A 78 -5.12 1.08 16.31
N GLY A 79 -4.77 2.03 17.19
CA GLY A 79 -5.77 2.87 17.84
C GLY A 79 -6.77 3.41 16.81
N SER A 80 -8.05 3.48 17.20
CA SER A 80 -9.14 3.89 16.32
C SER A 80 -8.72 5.13 15.51
N PRO A 81 -8.84 5.12 14.17
CA PRO A 81 -8.51 6.30 13.39
C PRO A 81 -9.42 7.45 13.85
N ASN A 82 -8.81 8.47 14.46
CA ASN A 82 -9.50 9.73 14.76
C ASN A 82 -9.74 10.45 13.43
N PHE A 83 -10.91 10.26 12.87
CA PHE A 83 -11.43 11.14 11.82
C PHE A 83 -12.13 12.31 12.53
N ASN A 84 -11.38 13.39 12.78
CA ASN A 84 -11.92 14.71 13.12
C ASN A 84 -12.14 15.50 11.83
#